data_AF-A0A953AJH6-F1
#
_entry.id   AF-A0A953AJH6-F1
#
_cell.length_a   1.000
_cell.length_b   1.000
_cell.length_c   1.000
_cell.angle_alpha   90.00
_cell.angle_beta   90.00
_cell.angle_gamma   90.00
#
_symmetry.space_group_name_H-M   'P 1'
#
loop_
_entity.id
_entity.type
_entity.pdbx_description
1 polymer ?
#
loop_
_entity_poly.entity_id
_entity_poly.type
_entity_poly.pdbx_seq_one_letter_code
_entity_poly.pdbx_strand_id
1 'polypeptide(L)'
;MCAAIAEVDLMPRAIDFHVHLPTTEFIEVTLGPYARAAERFFRTEVKLKDIEQMAADYAELDMVGVLLAWDAETATGLPPLGNDYIAEIVRRYPQQFIGFASVDPHKGKAAVKEVERAIKDLGLAGVKFHPGVQAFYPNDRAFYPLMEKIQELGVPALFHTGTNGLGA
;
A
#
# COMPACT_ATOMS: atom_id res chain seq x y z
N MET A 1 10.99 -14.64 -15.21
CA MET A 1 11.79 -14.68 -13.97
C MET A 1 10.96 -13.99 -12.91
N CYS A 2 10.45 -14.73 -11.92
CA CYS A 2 9.89 -14.10 -10.72
C CYS A 2 10.98 -13.25 -10.08
N ALA A 3 10.66 -12.01 -9.70
CA ALA A 3 11.51 -11.24 -8.82
C ALA A 3 11.73 -12.09 -7.56
N ALA A 4 13.00 -12.38 -7.26
CA ALA A 4 13.37 -13.06 -6.03
C ALA A 4 12.90 -12.16 -4.89
N ILE A 5 11.89 -12.63 -4.15
CA ILE A 5 11.58 -12.09 -2.83
C ILE A 5 12.89 -12.20 -2.06
N ALA A 6 13.44 -11.07 -1.60
CA ALA A 6 14.70 -11.08 -0.84
C ALA A 6 14.57 -12.15 0.26
N GLU A 7 15.54 -13.07 0.32
CA GLU A 7 15.58 -14.10 1.36
C GLU A 7 15.67 -13.37 2.71
N VAL A 8 14.56 -13.39 3.46
CA VAL A 8 14.53 -12.88 4.82
C VAL A 8 15.35 -13.88 5.63
N ASP A 9 16.61 -13.53 5.89
CA ASP A 9 17.66 -14.42 6.40
C ASP A 9 17.37 -14.99 7.81
N LEU A 10 16.29 -14.54 8.46
CA LEU A 10 15.68 -15.11 9.66
C LEU A 10 14.16 -14.97 9.53
N MET A 11 13.39 -16.06 9.73
CA MET A 11 11.93 -15.96 9.77
C MET A 11 11.52 -15.02 10.92
N PRO A 12 10.85 -13.89 10.65
CA PRO A 12 10.48 -12.94 11.70
C PRO A 12 9.46 -13.57 12.65
N ARG A 13 9.40 -13.08 13.89
CA ARG A 13 8.38 -13.49 14.87
C ARG A 13 6.96 -13.24 14.38
N ALA A 14 6.73 -12.16 13.62
CA ALA A 14 5.43 -11.88 13.00
C ALA A 14 5.55 -11.00 11.75
N ILE A 15 4.49 -11.03 10.94
CA ILE A 15 4.31 -10.15 9.78
C ILE A 15 3.08 -9.27 10.04
N ASP A 16 3.26 -7.96 10.12
CA ASP A 16 2.15 -7.00 10.11
C ASP A 16 1.74 -6.77 8.65
N PHE A 17 0.55 -7.27 8.28
CA PHE A 17 0.11 -7.28 6.89
C PHE A 17 -0.60 -5.98 6.46
N HIS A 18 -0.80 -5.01 7.36
CA HIS A 18 -1.52 -3.77 7.06
C HIS A 18 -0.85 -2.56 7.69
N VAL A 19 0.17 -2.03 7.01
CA VAL A 19 0.93 -0.89 7.51
C VAL A 19 0.69 0.34 6.65
N HIS A 20 0.00 1.32 7.24
CA HIS A 20 -0.04 2.68 6.72
C HIS A 20 1.09 3.51 7.34
N LEU A 21 1.78 4.29 6.50
CA LEU A 21 2.98 5.00 6.91
C LEU A 21 2.59 6.26 7.72
N PRO A 22 3.10 6.45 8.94
CA PRO A 22 2.83 7.65 9.73
C PRO A 22 3.69 8.83 9.26
N THR A 23 3.85 9.03 7.96
CA THR A 23 4.69 10.09 7.38
C THR A 23 3.85 11.27 6.90
N THR A 24 4.48 12.44 6.72
CA THR A 24 3.85 13.62 6.13
C THR A 24 3.26 13.34 4.75
N GLU A 25 3.98 12.58 3.91
CA GLU A 25 3.53 12.21 2.55
C GLU A 25 2.21 11.45 2.58
N PHE A 26 2.00 10.57 3.55
CA PHE A 26 0.74 9.85 3.67
C PHE A 26 -0.33 10.64 4.43
N ILE A 27 -0.01 11.13 5.63
CA ILE A 27 -1.00 11.70 6.55
C ILE A 27 -1.46 13.09 6.10
N GLU A 28 -0.53 13.98 5.76
CA GLU A 28 -0.85 15.38 5.45
C GLU A 28 -1.13 15.61 3.98
N VAL A 29 -0.46 14.86 3.09
CA VAL A 29 -0.57 15.04 1.63
C VAL A 29 -1.62 14.10 1.03
N THR A 30 -1.48 12.79 1.24
CA THR A 30 -2.34 11.78 0.60
C THR A 30 -3.71 11.65 1.26
N LEU A 31 -3.76 11.55 2.60
CA LEU A 31 -5.01 11.56 3.37
C LEU A 31 -5.54 12.98 3.54
N GLY A 32 -4.65 13.96 3.76
CA GLY A 32 -4.98 15.38 3.87
C GLY A 32 -6.19 15.66 4.76
N PRO A 33 -7.32 16.17 4.21
CA PRO A 33 -8.51 16.48 5.00
C PRO A 33 -9.11 15.26 5.72
N TYR A 34 -8.89 14.05 5.21
CA TYR A 34 -9.40 12.81 5.81
C TYR A 34 -8.66 12.42 7.10
N ALA A 35 -7.40 12.82 7.27
CA ALA A 35 -6.63 12.50 8.47
C ALA A 35 -7.31 13.06 9.73
N ARG A 36 -7.69 14.35 9.71
CA ARG A 36 -8.40 14.98 10.83
C ARG A 36 -9.77 14.35 11.10
N ALA A 37 -10.46 13.92 10.05
CA ALA A 37 -11.74 13.23 10.20
C ALA A 37 -11.55 11.87 10.89
N ALA A 38 -10.51 11.12 10.50
CA ALA A 38 -10.15 9.86 11.12
C ALA A 38 -9.77 10.04 12.60
N GLU A 39 -8.93 11.03 12.94
CA GLU A 39 -8.55 11.30 14.32
C GLU A 39 -9.75 11.61 15.23
N ARG A 40 -10.69 12.43 14.73
CA ARG A 40 -11.94 12.74 15.45
C ARG A 40 -12.80 11.50 15.66
N PHE A 41 -12.89 10.65 14.64
CA PHE A 41 -13.70 9.43 14.70
C PHE A 41 -13.11 8.40 15.66
N PHE A 42 -11.81 8.13 15.55
CA PHE A 42 -11.09 7.15 16.38
C PHE A 42 -10.66 7.67 17.74
N ARG A 43 -10.81 8.97 18.00
CA ARG A 43 -10.42 9.65 19.26
C ARG A 43 -8.95 9.43 19.61
N THR A 44 -8.11 9.43 18.58
CA THR A 44 -6.67 9.24 18.69
C THR A 44 -5.98 10.15 17.68
N GLU A 45 -4.81 10.65 18.02
CA GLU A 45 -3.99 11.47 17.14
C GLU A 45 -2.96 10.60 16.42
N VAL A 46 -2.69 10.91 15.16
CA VAL A 46 -1.61 10.27 14.41
C VAL A 46 -0.32 10.97 14.75
N LYS A 47 0.58 10.25 15.42
CA LYS A 47 1.94 10.74 15.67
C LYS A 47 2.78 10.46 14.43
N LEU A 48 3.26 11.52 13.81
CA LEU A 48 4.19 11.39 12.69
C LEU A 48 5.50 10.74 13.16
N LYS A 49 6.06 9.88 12.31
CA LYS A 49 7.39 9.30 12.46
C LYS A 49 8.13 9.38 11.14
N ASP A 50 9.45 9.46 11.21
CA ASP A 50 10.27 9.18 10.04
C ASP A 50 10.34 7.66 9.79
N ILE A 51 10.79 7.29 8.59
CA ILE A 51 10.90 5.89 8.17
C ILE A 51 11.97 5.15 8.98
N GLU A 52 13.02 5.83 9.43
CA GLU A 52 14.12 5.22 10.18
C GLU A 52 13.65 4.75 11.56
N GLN A 53 12.89 5.58 12.26
CA GLN A 53 12.23 5.25 13.52
C GLN A 53 11.26 4.08 13.33
N MET A 54 10.46 4.10 12.26
CA MET A 54 9.56 2.98 11.98
C MET A 54 10.34 1.69 11.73
N ALA A 55 11.43 1.73 10.95
CA ALA A 55 12.27 0.55 10.72
C ALA A 55 12.89 0.04 12.03
N ALA A 56 13.37 0.94 12.90
CA ALA A 56 13.91 0.58 14.21
C ALA A 56 12.86 -0.11 15.09
N ASP A 57 11.62 0.41 15.13
CA ASP A 57 10.51 -0.21 15.87
C ASP A 57 10.25 -1.65 15.39
N TYR A 58 10.19 -1.86 14.06
CA TYR A 58 9.97 -3.20 13.48
C TYR A 58 11.13 -4.16 13.75
N ALA A 59 12.37 -3.66 13.71
CA ALA A 59 13.55 -4.44 14.06
C ALA A 59 13.56 -4.85 15.55
N GLU A 60 13.21 -3.95 16.46
CA GLU A 60 13.10 -4.23 17.90
C GLU A 60 12.01 -5.27 18.20
N LEU A 61 10.90 -5.21 17.45
CA LEU A 61 9.79 -6.14 17.59
C LEU A 61 10.02 -7.51 16.93
N ASP A 62 11.10 -7.68 16.18
CA ASP A 62 11.36 -8.84 15.30
C ASP A 62 10.17 -9.09 14.36
N MET A 63 9.73 -8.02 13.69
CA MET A 63 8.58 -8.03 12.79
C MET A 63 8.93 -7.51 11.41
N VAL A 64 8.22 -8.00 10.39
CA VAL A 64 8.22 -7.43 9.04
C VAL A 64 6.88 -6.73 8.80
N GLY A 65 6.92 -5.49 8.31
CA GLY A 65 5.74 -4.71 7.95
C GLY A 65 5.45 -4.75 6.45
N VAL A 66 4.20 -4.96 6.06
CA VAL A 66 3.73 -4.82 4.68
C VAL A 66 3.24 -3.40 4.46
N LEU A 67 4.09 -2.59 3.82
CA LEU A 67 3.82 -1.20 3.49
C LEU A 67 2.85 -1.09 2.33
N LEU A 68 1.86 -0.23 2.47
CA LEU A 68 0.78 -0.08 1.50
C LEU A 68 0.90 1.25 0.77
N ALA A 69 1.19 1.21 -0.53
CA ALA A 69 0.93 2.35 -1.41
C ALA A 69 -0.57 2.66 -1.45
N TRP A 70 -0.93 3.84 -1.96
CA TRP A 70 -2.33 4.24 -2.04
C TRP A 70 -2.60 5.24 -3.15
N ASP A 71 -3.49 4.89 -4.09
CA ASP A 71 -3.92 5.79 -5.17
C ASP A 71 -5.45 5.77 -5.31
N ALA A 72 -6.11 6.82 -4.83
CA ALA A 72 -7.54 7.03 -4.96
C ALA A 72 -7.87 8.36 -5.65
N GLU A 73 -6.95 8.86 -6.48
CA GLU A 73 -6.96 10.22 -7.02
C GLU A 73 -8.27 10.58 -7.76
N THR A 74 -8.83 9.66 -8.56
CA THR A 74 -10.11 9.92 -9.27
C THR A 74 -11.27 10.19 -8.31
N ALA A 75 -11.30 9.49 -7.17
CA ALA A 75 -12.40 9.58 -6.21
C ALA A 75 -12.21 10.72 -5.20
N THR A 76 -10.96 11.03 -4.82
CA THR A 76 -10.66 12.00 -3.75
C THR A 76 -10.13 13.34 -4.26
N GLY A 77 -9.58 13.37 -5.48
CA GLY A 77 -8.82 14.52 -6.00
C GLY A 77 -7.49 14.76 -5.28
N LEU A 78 -7.06 13.84 -4.41
CA LEU A 78 -5.82 13.94 -3.64
C LEU A 78 -4.69 13.17 -4.32
N PRO A 79 -3.44 13.66 -4.21
CA PRO A 79 -2.29 12.99 -4.78
C PRO A 79 -2.08 11.60 -4.15
N PRO A 80 -1.57 10.62 -4.92
CA PRO A 80 -1.32 9.28 -4.41
C PRO A 80 -0.07 9.21 -3.53
N LEU A 81 -0.05 8.23 -2.62
CA LEU A 81 1.19 7.71 -2.05
C LEU A 81 1.78 6.69 -3.05
N GLY A 82 2.73 7.17 -3.85
CA GLY A 82 3.22 6.46 -5.04
C GLY A 82 4.02 5.18 -4.77
N ASN A 83 4.03 4.29 -5.76
CA ASN A 83 4.74 3.01 -5.71
C ASN A 83 6.27 3.18 -5.59
N ASP A 84 6.85 4.21 -6.23
CA ASP A 84 8.29 4.47 -6.16
C ASP A 84 8.75 4.83 -4.74
N TYR A 85 7.91 5.56 -3.98
CA TYR A 85 8.20 5.91 -2.59
C TYR A 85 8.23 4.66 -1.70
N ILE A 86 7.23 3.77 -1.84
CA ILE A 86 7.21 2.49 -1.12
C ILE A 86 8.42 1.62 -1.51
N ALA A 87 8.73 1.53 -2.80
CA ALA A 87 9.87 0.75 -3.29
C ALA A 87 11.21 1.30 -2.78
N GLU A 88 11.36 2.62 -2.65
CA GLU A 88 12.55 3.23 -2.05
C GLU A 88 12.72 2.83 -0.58
N ILE A 89 11.65 2.86 0.19
CA ILE A 89 11.67 2.47 1.61
C ILE A 89 12.07 0.99 1.76
N VAL A 90 11.43 0.11 0.99
CA VAL A 90 11.74 -1.33 0.98
C VAL A 90 13.20 -1.58 0.62
N ARG A 91 13.74 -0.86 -0.38
CA ARG A 91 15.16 -0.98 -0.76
C ARG A 91 16.11 -0.55 0.35
N ARG A 92 15.71 0.43 1.17
CA ARG A 92 16.52 0.96 2.27
C ARG A 92 16.47 0.05 3.51
N TYR A 93 15.33 -0.59 3.76
CA TYR A 93 15.11 -1.45 4.93
C TYR A 93 14.50 -2.81 4.53
N PRO A 94 15.20 -3.61 3.71
CA PRO A 94 14.64 -4.83 3.12
C PRO A 94 14.37 -5.95 4.15
N GLN A 95 14.99 -5.87 5.33
CA GLN A 95 14.76 -6.83 6.43
C GLN A 95 13.54 -6.46 7.29
N GLN A 96 13.05 -5.22 7.20
CA GLN A 96 11.94 -4.73 8.01
C GLN A 96 10.66 -4.64 7.19
N PHE A 97 10.75 -4.47 5.86
CA PHE A 97 9.58 -4.13 5.05
C PHE A 97 9.45 -4.92 3.76
N ILE A 98 8.20 -5.24 3.45
CA ILE A 98 7.72 -5.68 2.15
C ILE A 98 6.77 -4.61 1.63
N GLY A 99 6.80 -4.31 0.33
CA GLY A 99 5.95 -3.26 -0.26
C GLY A 99 4.84 -3.84 -1.13
N PHE A 100 3.63 -3.32 -0.96
CA PHE A 100 2.49 -3.57 -1.85
C PHE A 100 2.19 -2.30 -2.65
N ALA A 101 2.05 -2.49 -3.95
CA ALA A 101 1.68 -1.44 -4.90
C ALA A 101 0.22 -1.01 -4.71
N SER A 102 -0.12 0.16 -5.25
CA SER A 102 -1.50 0.58 -5.43
C SER A 102 -1.62 1.39 -6.71
N VAL A 103 -2.80 1.32 -7.32
CA VAL A 103 -3.18 2.10 -8.49
C VAL A 103 -4.64 2.48 -8.36
N ASP A 104 -5.00 3.62 -8.92
CA ASP A 104 -6.39 3.99 -9.13
C ASP A 104 -7.00 3.17 -10.29
N PRO A 105 -7.99 2.31 -10.03
CA PRO A 105 -8.58 1.44 -11.05
C PRO A 105 -9.24 2.21 -12.21
N HIS A 106 -9.66 3.46 -11.98
CA HIS A 106 -10.34 4.28 -12.98
C HIS A 106 -9.37 4.82 -14.05
N LYS A 107 -8.05 4.75 -13.82
CA LYS A 107 -7.03 5.12 -14.81
C LYS A 107 -6.86 4.07 -15.94
N GLY A 108 -7.65 3.00 -15.92
CA GLY A 108 -7.77 2.02 -17.01
C GLY A 108 -6.43 1.42 -17.42
N LYS A 109 -6.05 1.54 -18.70
CA LYS A 109 -4.79 0.98 -19.22
C LYS A 109 -3.54 1.53 -18.52
N ALA A 110 -3.58 2.75 -17.99
CA ALA A 110 -2.45 3.30 -17.25
C ALA A 110 -2.26 2.56 -15.91
N ALA A 111 -3.35 2.26 -15.20
CA ALA A 111 -3.32 1.47 -13.97
C ALA A 111 -2.76 0.06 -14.20
N VAL A 112 -3.18 -0.60 -15.29
CA VAL A 112 -2.67 -1.93 -15.67
C VAL A 112 -1.17 -1.92 -15.91
N LYS A 113 -0.67 -0.92 -16.66
CA LYS A 113 0.77 -0.76 -16.93
C LYS A 113 1.55 -0.44 -15.65
N GLU A 114 1.00 0.38 -14.78
CA GLU A 114 1.65 0.75 -13.53
C GLU A 114 1.75 -0.43 -12.57
N VAL A 115 0.73 -1.29 -12.48
CA VAL A 115 0.85 -2.56 -11.73
C VAL A 115 1.98 -3.41 -12.30
N GLU A 116 2.05 -3.56 -13.62
CA GLU A 116 3.12 -4.36 -14.24
C GLU A 116 4.52 -3.80 -13.92
N ARG A 117 4.70 -2.47 -14.01
CA ARG A 117 5.94 -1.78 -13.62
C ARG A 117 6.26 -1.97 -12.14
N ALA A 118 5.27 -1.78 -11.27
CA ALA A 118 5.44 -1.86 -9.82
C ALA A 118 5.89 -3.26 -9.38
N ILE A 119 5.37 -4.31 -10.02
CA ILE A 119 5.75 -5.70 -9.69
C ILE A 119 7.07 -6.09 -10.37
N LYS A 120 7.24 -5.83 -11.67
CA LYS A 120 8.41 -6.31 -12.43
C LYS A 120 9.66 -5.46 -12.24
N ASP A 121 9.49 -4.15 -12.17
CA ASP A 121 10.61 -3.21 -12.22
C ASP A 121 10.94 -2.67 -10.81
N LEU A 122 9.92 -2.45 -9.97
CA LEU A 122 10.13 -1.96 -8.59
C LEU A 122 10.24 -3.08 -7.54
N GLY A 123 9.87 -4.31 -7.89
CA GLY A 123 9.95 -5.46 -6.98
C GLY A 123 8.93 -5.46 -5.85
N LEU A 124 7.81 -4.73 -5.99
CA LEU A 124 6.71 -4.79 -5.03
C LEU A 124 6.03 -6.17 -5.08
N ALA A 125 5.59 -6.68 -3.93
CA ALA A 125 5.23 -8.08 -3.76
C ALA A 125 3.71 -8.37 -3.90
N GLY A 126 2.90 -7.33 -4.10
CA GLY A 126 1.45 -7.44 -4.17
C GLY A 126 0.78 -6.12 -4.53
N VAL A 127 -0.54 -6.13 -4.64
CA VAL A 127 -1.34 -4.93 -4.95
C VAL A 127 -2.42 -4.73 -3.90
N LYS A 128 -2.56 -3.51 -3.40
CA LYS A 128 -3.53 -3.09 -2.38
C LYS A 128 -4.58 -2.18 -2.99
N PHE A 129 -5.84 -2.49 -2.71
CA PHE A 129 -6.99 -1.67 -3.05
C PHE A 129 -7.79 -1.27 -1.81
N HIS A 130 -8.43 -0.12 -1.88
CA HIS A 130 -9.41 0.38 -0.92
C HIS A 130 -10.72 0.71 -1.64
N PRO A 131 -11.53 -0.29 -2.04
CA PRO A 131 -12.72 -0.12 -2.87
C PRO A 131 -13.69 0.98 -2.42
N GLY A 132 -13.90 1.12 -1.11
CA GLY A 132 -14.78 2.17 -0.56
C GLY A 132 -14.28 3.59 -0.84
N VAL A 133 -12.98 3.84 -0.75
CA VAL A 133 -12.40 5.17 -1.04
C VAL A 133 -12.14 5.35 -2.53
N GLN A 134 -11.70 4.29 -3.21
CA GLN A 134 -11.43 4.30 -4.66
C GLN A 134 -12.72 4.25 -5.50
N ALA A 135 -13.90 4.18 -4.85
CA ALA A 135 -15.21 4.19 -5.50
C ALA A 135 -15.35 3.15 -6.63
N PHE A 136 -14.96 1.90 -6.37
CA PHE A 136 -15.14 0.80 -7.32
C PHE A 136 -15.56 -0.48 -6.63
N TYR A 137 -16.15 -1.41 -7.39
CA TYR A 137 -16.47 -2.74 -6.91
C TYR A 137 -15.49 -3.75 -7.52
N PRO A 138 -14.78 -4.58 -6.71
CA PRO A 138 -13.84 -5.56 -7.24
C PRO A 138 -14.45 -6.58 -8.21
N ASN A 139 -15.76 -6.82 -8.11
CA ASN A 139 -16.49 -7.74 -8.98
C ASN A 139 -17.09 -7.06 -10.23
N ASP A 140 -16.90 -5.76 -10.42
CA ASP A 140 -17.32 -5.08 -11.66
C ASP A 140 -16.37 -5.43 -12.81
N ARG A 141 -16.97 -5.91 -13.91
CA ARG A 141 -16.28 -6.34 -15.13
C ARG A 141 -15.46 -5.24 -15.77
N ALA A 142 -15.78 -3.96 -15.53
CA ALA A 142 -14.98 -2.84 -15.99
C ALA A 142 -13.52 -2.88 -15.50
N PHE A 143 -13.27 -3.47 -14.33
CA PHE A 143 -11.93 -3.55 -13.72
C PHE A 143 -11.26 -4.91 -13.89
N TYR A 144 -11.90 -5.86 -14.59
CA TYR A 144 -11.31 -7.19 -14.83
C TYR A 144 -9.96 -7.14 -15.54
N PRO A 145 -9.69 -6.26 -16.53
CA PRO A 145 -8.36 -6.17 -17.13
C PRO A 145 -7.24 -5.92 -16.11
N LEU A 146 -7.53 -5.18 -15.03
CA LEU A 146 -6.59 -4.96 -13.94
C LEU A 146 -6.40 -6.23 -13.09
N MET A 147 -7.50 -6.91 -12.76
CA MET A 147 -7.47 -8.16 -11.99
C MET A 147 -6.77 -9.29 -12.75
N GLU A 148 -7.04 -9.42 -14.05
CA GLU A 148 -6.40 -10.37 -14.95
C GLU A 148 -4.89 -10.13 -15.04
N LYS A 149 -4.45 -8.86 -15.11
CA LYS A 149 -3.02 -8.53 -15.07
C LYS A 149 -2.39 -8.91 -13.73
N ILE A 150 -3.06 -8.66 -12.60
CA ILE A 150 -2.54 -9.07 -11.28
C ILE A 150 -2.43 -10.59 -11.19
N GLN A 151 -3.44 -11.31 -11.70
CA GLN A 151 -3.43 -12.77 -11.79
C GLN A 151 -2.29 -13.28 -12.69
N GLU A 152 -2.08 -12.67 -13.86
CA GLU A 152 -0.97 -13.00 -14.79
C GLU A 152 0.40 -12.83 -14.12
N LEU A 153 0.56 -11.79 -13.30
CA LEU A 153 1.78 -11.51 -12.55
C LEU A 153 1.98 -12.46 -11.36
N GLY A 154 0.96 -13.20 -10.95
CA GLY A 154 1.04 -14.19 -9.88
C GLY A 154 1.24 -13.60 -8.48
N VAL A 155 0.80 -12.35 -8.25
CA VAL A 155 0.92 -11.66 -6.97
C VAL A 155 -0.43 -11.48 -6.27
N PRO A 156 -0.49 -11.41 -4.93
CA PRO A 156 -1.73 -11.22 -4.20
C PRO A 156 -2.35 -9.83 -4.44
N ALA A 157 -3.69 -9.80 -4.48
CA ALA A 157 -4.49 -8.59 -4.38
C ALA A 157 -5.15 -8.49 -3.00
N LEU A 158 -4.83 -7.45 -2.23
CA LEU A 158 -5.42 -7.16 -0.92
C LEU A 158 -6.52 -6.11 -1.09
N PHE A 159 -7.74 -6.40 -0.61
CA PHE A 159 -8.87 -5.48 -0.67
C PHE A 159 -9.27 -5.05 0.75
N HIS A 160 -9.19 -3.75 1.03
CA HIS A 160 -9.69 -3.19 2.29
C HIS A 160 -11.17 -2.87 2.15
N THR A 161 -11.98 -3.76 2.72
CA THR A 161 -13.44 -3.63 2.80
C THR A 161 -13.86 -3.73 4.26
N GLY A 162 -14.65 -2.78 4.73
CA GLY A 162 -15.04 -2.68 6.13
C GLY A 162 -16.22 -1.72 6.30
N THR A 163 -16.65 -1.51 7.55
CA THR A 163 -17.87 -0.73 7.83
C THR A 163 -17.66 0.77 7.65
N ASN A 164 -16.42 1.24 7.70
CA ASN A 164 -16.08 2.65 7.56
C ASN A 164 -14.97 2.81 6.49
N GLY A 165 -14.97 3.92 5.75
CA GLY A 165 -14.10 4.11 4.58
C GLY A 165 -12.63 4.36 4.88
N LEU A 166 -12.17 4.32 6.13
CA LEU A 166 -10.76 4.60 6.50
C LEU A 166 -10.18 3.59 7.51
N GLY A 167 -11.01 2.87 8.25
CA GLY A 167 -10.63 1.81 9.18
C GLY A 167 -11.46 0.54 8.96
N ALA A 168 -11.02 -0.53 9.61
CA ALA A 168 -11.69 -1.82 9.57
C ALA A 168 -13.14 -1.73 10.11
#